data_AF-A0A350INU6-F1
#
_entry.id   AF-A0A350INU6-F1
#
_cell.length_a   1.000
_cell.length_b   1.000
_cell.length_c   1.000
_cell.angle_alpha   90.00
_cell.angle_beta   90.00
_cell.angle_gamma   90.00
#
_symmetry.space_group_name_H-M   'P 1'
#
loop_
_entity.id
_entity.type
_entity.pdbx_description
1 polymer ?
#
loop_
_entity_poly.entity_id
_entity_poly.type
_entity_poly.pdbx_seq_one_letter_code
_entity_poly.pdbx_strand_id
1 'polypeptide(L)'
;GSKVVTIPLAPRTARAVDLAVSERCEGPIFLGVDGKRLDRHGASRIVRRVARRAGITKSVSPHTLRHAFITAAQLGTVAADASFDRVNNSGSARKAALLASA
;
A
#
# COMPACT_ATOMS: atom_id res chain seq x y z
N GLY A 1 3.76 -18.60 -1.57
CA GLY A 1 3.81 -17.16 -1.22
C GLY A 1 4.67 -16.37 -2.19
N SER A 2 4.53 -16.61 -3.50
CA SER A 2 5.37 -16.06 -4.57
C SER A 2 4.55 -15.40 -5.68
N LYS A 3 3.26 -15.17 -5.42
CA LYS A 3 2.35 -14.60 -6.41
C LYS A 3 2.46 -13.08 -6.37
N VAL A 4 3.08 -12.52 -7.40
CA VAL A 4 3.06 -11.08 -7.64
C VAL A 4 1.61 -10.70 -7.98
N VAL A 5 1.08 -9.75 -7.24
CA VAL A 5 -0.27 -9.22 -7.45
C VAL A 5 -0.16 -7.71 -7.54
N THR A 6 -0.68 -7.16 -8.63
CA THR A 6 -0.84 -5.72 -8.78
C THR A 6 -2.16 -5.32 -8.14
N ILE A 7 -2.11 -4.42 -7.17
CA ILE A 7 -3.28 -3.90 -6.47
C ILE A 7 -3.36 -2.40 -6.76
N PRO A 8 -4.49 -1.89 -7.28
CA PRO A 8 -4.67 -0.45 -7.43
C PRO A 8 -4.70 0.20 -6.05
N LEU A 9 -4.02 1.34 -5.91
CA LEU A 9 -4.02 2.13 -4.69
C LEU A 9 -5.00 3.29 -4.85
N ALA A 10 -5.77 3.57 -3.80
CA ALA A 10 -6.50 4.82 -3.72
C ALA A 10 -5.51 6.01 -3.79
N PRO A 11 -5.84 7.16 -4.41
CA PRO A 11 -4.95 8.31 -4.55
C PRO A 11 -4.36 8.78 -3.21
N ARG A 12 -5.15 8.72 -2.12
CA ARG A 12 -4.67 9.04 -0.77
C ARG A 12 -3.57 8.09 -0.30
N THR A 13 -3.72 6.80 -0.60
CA THR A 13 -2.73 5.78 -0.25
C THR A 13 -1.46 5.94 -1.09
N ALA A 14 -1.60 6.17 -2.40
CA ALA A 14 -0.45 6.43 -3.29
C ALA A 14 0.36 7.63 -2.79
N ARG A 15 -0.30 8.77 -2.53
CA ARG A 15 0.36 9.96 -1.98
C ARG A 15 1.03 9.72 -0.63
N ALA A 16 0.42 8.92 0.25
CA ALA A 16 1.02 8.58 1.53
C ALA A 16 2.29 7.71 1.36
N VAL A 17 2.30 6.80 0.37
CA VAL A 17 3.48 6.02 0.01
C VAL A 17 4.57 6.92 -0.57
N ASP A 18 4.22 7.83 -1.49
CA ASP A 18 5.18 8.77 -2.08
C ASP A 18 5.84 9.63 -1.00
N LEU A 19 5.06 10.14 -0.04
CA LEU A 19 5.59 10.89 1.10
C LEU A 19 6.49 10.03 2.00
N ALA A 20 6.18 8.74 2.17
CA ALA A 20 6.99 7.82 2.96
C ALA A 20 8.32 7.47 2.26
N VAL A 21 8.30 7.32 0.94
CA VAL A 21 9.48 7.07 0.11
C VAL A 21 10.33 8.34 -0.01
N SER A 22 9.69 9.49 -0.17
CA SER A 22 10.34 10.77 -0.47
C SER A 22 11.23 10.62 -1.72
N GLU A 23 12.46 11.14 -1.70
CA GLU A 23 13.39 11.09 -2.83
C GLU A 23 14.19 9.77 -2.91
N ARG A 24 13.90 8.79 -2.05
CA ARG A 24 14.66 7.54 -2.01
C ARG A 24 14.34 6.68 -3.24
N CYS A 25 15.38 6.30 -3.97
CA CYS A 25 15.25 5.39 -5.11
C CYS A 25 15.37 3.90 -4.70
N GLU A 26 15.87 3.61 -3.49
CA GLU A 26 16.16 2.25 -3.04
C GLU A 26 15.79 2.00 -1.56
N GLY A 27 15.75 0.72 -1.19
CA GLY A 27 15.52 0.28 0.19
C GLY A 27 14.04 0.01 0.54
N PRO A 28 13.74 -0.23 1.83
CA PRO A 28 12.38 -0.49 2.28
C PRO A 28 11.49 0.76 2.18
N ILE A 29 10.22 0.59 1.79
CA ILE A 29 9.25 1.70 1.82
C ILE A 29 9.06 2.21 3.27
N PHE A 30 8.84 1.29 4.22
CA PHE A 30 8.62 1.61 5.62
C PHE A 30 9.88 1.38 6.45
N LEU A 31 10.30 2.44 7.14
CA LEU A 31 11.44 2.42 8.05
C LEU A 31 11.00 2.55 9.51
N GLY A 32 11.76 1.93 10.40
CA GLY A 32 11.70 2.15 11.83
C GLY A 32 12.37 3.45 12.24
N VAL A 33 12.28 3.78 13.53
CA VAL A 33 12.92 4.97 14.12
C VAL A 33 14.45 4.93 14.04
N ASP A 34 15.02 3.74 13.89
CA ASP A 34 16.44 3.46 13.72
C ASP A 34 16.89 3.48 12.24
N GLY A 35 15.99 3.85 11.32
CA GLY A 35 16.26 3.89 9.88
C GLY A 35 16.33 2.51 9.22
N LYS A 36 16.11 1.41 9.96
CA LYS A 36 16.07 0.05 9.42
C LYS A 36 14.68 -0.28 8.89
N ARG A 37 14.55 -1.40 8.17
CA ARG A 37 13.25 -1.92 7.73
C ARG A 37 12.31 -2.08 8.93
N LEU A 38 11.10 -1.53 8.81
CA LEU A 38 10.07 -1.69 9.84
C LEU A 38 9.72 -3.18 10.02
N ASP A 39 9.75 -3.64 11.27
CA ASP A 39 9.41 -5.00 11.64
C ASP A 39 7.90 -5.16 11.91
N ARG A 40 7.44 -6.42 11.98
CA ARG A 40 6.03 -6.75 12.22
C ARG A 40 5.52 -6.23 13.57
N HIS A 41 6.35 -6.27 14.60
CA HIS A 41 5.94 -5.81 15.93
C HIS A 41 5.90 -4.28 15.98
N GLY A 42 6.81 -3.58 15.32
CA GLY A 42 6.78 -2.14 15.09
C GLY A 42 5.51 -1.70 14.37
N ALA A 43 5.13 -2.36 13.28
CA ALA A 43 3.88 -2.08 12.59
C ALA A 43 2.66 -2.24 13.52
N SER A 44 2.61 -3.31 14.31
CA SER A 44 1.54 -3.53 15.29
C SER A 44 1.48 -2.43 16.37
N ARG A 45 2.65 -1.97 16.86
CA ARG A 45 2.75 -0.86 17.83
C ARG A 45 2.26 0.46 17.24
N ILE A 46 2.60 0.76 15.98
CA ILE A 46 2.16 1.96 15.28
C ILE A 46 0.62 1.96 15.16
N VAL A 47 0.04 0.87 14.66
CA VAL A 47 -1.43 0.73 14.53
C VAL A 47 -2.12 0.93 15.87
N ARG A 48 -1.63 0.28 16.94
CA ARG A 48 -2.21 0.41 18.28
C ARG A 48 -2.14 1.85 18.80
N ARG A 49 -1.03 2.55 18.54
CA ARG A 49 -0.86 3.96 18.94
C ARG A 49 -1.85 4.86 18.21
N VAL A 50 -2.02 4.66 16.90
CA VAL A 50 -2.98 5.43 16.09
C VAL A 50 -4.42 5.15 16.55
N ALA A 51 -4.78 3.89 16.77
CA ALA A 51 -6.11 3.50 17.25
C ALA A 51 -6.44 4.16 18.60
N ARG A 52 -5.48 4.16 19.54
CA ARG A 52 -5.64 4.84 20.84
C ARG A 52 -5.84 6.35 20.68
N ARG A 53 -5.09 7.00 19.79
CA ARG A 53 -5.25 8.44 19.50
C ARG A 53 -6.60 8.77 18.87
N ALA A 54 -7.16 7.83 18.09
CA ALA A 54 -8.48 7.95 17.50
C ALA A 54 -9.63 7.59 18.47
N GLY A 55 -9.34 7.29 19.75
CA GLY A 55 -10.36 6.90 20.73
C GLY A 55 -10.94 5.49 20.53
N ILE A 56 -10.31 4.65 19.71
CA ILE A 56 -10.79 3.30 19.46
C ILE A 56 -10.40 2.40 20.65
N THR A 57 -11.41 1.94 21.38
CA THR A 57 -11.26 1.07 22.56
C THR A 57 -11.03 -0.40 22.21
N LYS A 58 -11.38 -0.80 20.98
CA LYS A 58 -11.17 -2.17 20.48
C LYS A 58 -9.69 -2.41 20.19
N SER A 59 -9.25 -3.66 20.36
CA SER A 59 -7.91 -4.08 19.94
C SER A 59 -7.81 -4.08 18.42
N VAL A 60 -6.98 -3.20 17.85
CA VAL A 60 -6.74 -3.10 16.41
C VAL A 60 -5.32 -3.54 16.10
N SER A 61 -5.19 -4.43 15.12
CA SER A 61 -3.92 -4.90 14.57
C SER A 61 -3.88 -4.75 13.05
N PRO A 62 -2.72 -4.89 12.39
CA PRO A 62 -2.65 -4.91 10.94
C PRO A 62 -3.58 -5.95 10.28
N HIS A 63 -3.82 -7.09 10.95
CA HIS A 63 -4.74 -8.11 10.46
C HIS A 63 -6.20 -7.65 10.51
N THR A 64 -6.59 -6.99 11.61
CA THR A 64 -7.92 -6.37 11.77
C THR A 64 -8.17 -5.32 10.69
N LEU A 65 -7.17 -4.49 10.39
CA LEU A 65 -7.26 -3.48 9.33
C LEU A 65 -7.42 -4.12 7.94
N ARG A 66 -6.69 -5.21 7.66
CA ARG A 66 -6.84 -5.95 6.40
C ARG A 66 -8.25 -6.48 6.22
N HIS A 67 -8.84 -7.07 7.26
CA HIS A 67 -10.23 -7.54 7.20
C HIS A 67 -11.20 -6.39 6.94
N ALA A 68 -11.05 -5.28 7.66
CA ALA A 68 -11.86 -4.10 7.44
C ALA A 68 -11.74 -3.57 6.00
N PHE A 69 -10.55 -3.58 5.41
CA PHE A 69 -10.34 -3.20 4.01
C PHE A 69 -11.08 -4.12 3.03
N ILE A 70 -11.03 -5.45 3.25
CA ILE A 70 -11.75 -6.41 2.42
C ILE A 70 -13.27 -6.17 2.50
N THR A 71 -13.78 -5.99 3.73
CA THR A 71 -15.20 -5.66 3.93
C THR A 71 -15.56 -4.34 3.27
N ALA A 72 -14.73 -3.31 3.39
CA ALA A 72 -14.93 -2.01 2.76
C ALA A 72 -14.94 -2.10 1.21
N ALA A 73 -14.05 -2.92 0.63
CA ALA A 73 -14.03 -3.21 -0.80
C ALA A 73 -15.31 -3.90 -1.27
N GLN A 74 -15.80 -4.86 -0.50
CA GLN A 74 -17.05 -5.55 -0.83
C GLN A 74 -18.27 -4.61 -0.76
N LEU A 75 -18.26 -3.66 0.17
CA LEU A 75 -19.32 -2.65 0.33
C LEU A 75 -19.19 -1.48 -0.66
N GLY A 76 -18.16 -1.46 -1.52
CA GLY A 76 -17.92 -0.40 -2.50
C GLY A 76 -17.37 0.91 -1.91
N THR A 77 -17.05 0.96 -0.62
CA THR A 77 -16.63 2.22 0.04
C THR A 77 -15.19 2.63 -0.30
N VAL A 78 -14.31 1.66 -0.63
CA VAL A 78 -12.97 1.96 -1.19
C VAL A 78 -12.94 2.02 -2.72
N ALA A 79 -14.06 1.69 -3.38
CA ALA A 79 -14.19 1.88 -4.82
C ALA A 79 -14.54 3.33 -5.17
N ALA A 80 -15.10 4.08 -4.22
CA ALA A 80 -15.45 5.49 -4.40
C ALA A 80 -14.23 6.43 -4.39
N ASP A 81 -13.13 6.06 -3.71
CA ASP A 81 -11.87 6.82 -3.71
C ASP A 81 -10.79 6.21 -4.61
N ALA A 82 -10.81 4.89 -4.86
CA ALA A 82 -9.94 4.28 -5.86
C ALA A 82 -10.53 4.46 -7.27
N SER A 83 -10.04 5.45 -8.03
CA SER A 83 -10.17 5.44 -9.48
C SER A 83 -9.47 4.18 -10.02
N PHE A 84 -10.25 3.12 -10.24
CA PHE A 84 -9.79 1.89 -10.88
C PHE A 84 -9.63 2.19 -12.38
N ASP A 85 -8.50 2.78 -12.76
CA ASP A 85 -8.07 2.69 -14.14
C ASP A 85 -7.87 1.21 -14.43
N ARG A 86 -8.76 0.64 -15.25
CA ARG A 86 -8.66 -0.72 -15.74
C ARG A 86 -7.37 -0.81 -16.56
N VAL A 87 -6.26 -1.14 -15.89
CA VAL A 87 -5.02 -1.53 -16.57
C VAL A 87 -5.32 -2.86 -17.25
N ASN A 88 -5.74 -2.76 -18.52
CA ASN A 88 -5.81 -3.90 -19.43
C ASN A 88 -4.40 -4.52 -19.49
N ASN A 89 -4.25 -5.67 -18.85
CA ASN A 89 -3.04 -6.46 -18.94
C ASN A 89 -3.07 -7.24 -20.26
N SER A 90 -2.90 -6.51 -21.36
CA SER A 90 -2.65 -7.06 -22.69
C SER A 90 -1.21 -6.73 -23.10
N GLY A 91 -0.36 -7.76 -23.13
CA GLY A 91 0.94 -7.73 -23.80
C GLY A 91 2.08 -7.22 -22.92
N SER A 92 3.17 -7.96 -22.69
CA SER A 92 4.09 -8.42 -23.74
C SER A 92 4.55 -7.32 -24.73
N ALA A 93 4.23 -6.03 -24.48
CA ALA A 93 4.46 -4.93 -25.43
C ALA A 93 5.48 -3.88 -24.95
N ARG A 94 6.16 -4.09 -23.82
CA ARG A 94 7.27 -3.20 -23.39
C ARG A 94 8.66 -3.64 -23.86
N LYS A 95 8.75 -4.68 -24.69
CA LYS A 95 10.01 -5.07 -25.36
C LYS A 95 10.15 -4.49 -26.78
N ALA A 96 9.13 -3.80 -27.31
CA ALA A 96 9.12 -3.32 -28.69
C ALA A 96 9.46 -1.83 -28.89
N ALA A 97 9.54 -1.01 -27.83
CA ALA A 97 9.70 0.45 -27.97
C ALA A 97 11.10 1.00 -27.66
N LEU A 98 12.11 0.13 -27.48
CA LEU A 98 13.47 0.55 -27.09
C LEU A 98 14.58 0.02 -28.03
N LEU A 99 14.22 -0.39 -29.26
CA LEU A 99 15.16 -0.81 -30.31
C LEU A 99 14.97 -0.07 -31.66
N ALA A 100 14.31 1.10 -31.67
CA ALA A 100 14.16 1.91 -32.87
C ALA A 100 14.66 3.36 -32.69
N SER A 101 15.77 3.51 -31.96
CA SER A 101 16.54 4.78 -31.89
C SER A 101 18.05 4.50 -31.75
N ALA A 102 18.56 3.57 -32.56
CA ALA A 102 19.97 3.40 -32.90
C ALA A 102 20.07 2.82 -34.31
#